data_AF-A0A963I3S9-F1
#
_entry.id   AF-A0A963I3S9-F1
#
_cell.length_a   1.000
_cell.length_b   1.000
_cell.length_c   1.000
_cell.angle_alpha   90.00
_cell.angle_beta   90.00
_cell.angle_gamma   90.00
#
_symmetry.space_group_name_H-M   'P 1'
#
loop_
_entity.id
_entity.type
_entity.pdbx_description
1 polymer ?
#
loop_
_entity_poly.entity_id
_entity_poly.type
_entity_poly.pdbx_seq_one_letter_code
_entity_poly.pdbx_strand_id
1 'polypeptide(L)' 'MEHALPALPYAKNALAPHISEETFEYHYGKHHQAYVTNLNNLIKGTEYENLELEAIVKKA' A
#
# COMPACT_ATOMS: atom_id res chain seq x y z
N MET A 1 -15.01 3.20 0.56
CA MET A 1 -13.90 3.88 -0.14
C MET A 1 -12.88 2.83 -0.52
N GLU A 2 -12.40 2.84 -1.75
CA GLU A 2 -11.34 1.93 -2.17
C GLU A 2 -9.97 2.57 -1.88
N HIS A 3 -9.11 1.87 -1.15
CA HIS A 3 -7.75 2.35 -0.88
C HIS A 3 -6.84 2.04 -2.08
N ALA A 4 -5.99 3.00 -2.44
CA ALA A 4 -5.07 2.88 -3.56
C ALA A 4 -3.61 2.86 -3.10
N LEU A 5 -2.77 2.12 -3.83
CA LEU A 5 -1.31 2.16 -3.65
C LEU A 5 -0.78 3.54 -4.07
N PRO A 6 -0.15 4.33 -3.18
CA PRO A 6 0.34 5.66 -3.53
C PRO A 6 1.46 5.57 -4.56
N ALA A 7 1.41 6.40 -5.61
CA ALA A 7 2.50 6.44 -6.59
C ALA A 7 3.84 6.80 -5.94
N LEU A 8 4.92 6.18 -6.40
CA LEU A 8 6.27 6.56 -5.98
C LEU A 8 6.55 8.02 -6.38
N PRO A 9 7.07 8.87 -5.49
CA PRO A 9 7.40 10.27 -5.80
C PRO A 9 8.73 10.40 -6.57
N TYR A 10 9.40 9.28 -6.85
CA TYR A 10 10.68 9.20 -7.54
C TYR A 10 10.77 7.91 -8.37
N ALA A 11 11.74 7.84 -9.28
CA ALA A 11 12.03 6.63 -10.04
C ALA A 11 12.51 5.48 -9.13
N LYS A 12 12.22 4.21 -9.48
CA LYS A 12 12.55 3.04 -8.64
C LYS A 12 14.05 2.88 -8.35
N ASN A 13 14.91 3.43 -9.19
CA ASN A 13 16.36 3.41 -9.03
C ASN A 13 16.93 4.67 -8.36
N ALA A 14 16.09 5.63 -7.94
CA ALA A 14 16.54 6.92 -7.43
C ALA A 14 17.37 6.84 -6.14
N LEU A 15 17.32 5.72 -5.43
CA LEU A 15 18.06 5.50 -4.18
C LEU A 15 19.30 4.62 -4.34
N ALA A 16 19.69 4.27 -5.57
CA ALA A 16 20.92 3.53 -5.82
C ALA A 16 22.17 4.38 -5.48
N PRO A 17 23.26 3.78 -4.94
CA PRO A 17 23.45 2.36 -4.67
C PRO A 17 22.95 1.91 -3.29
N HIS A 18 22.33 2.80 -2.50
CA HIS A 18 21.91 2.47 -1.13
C HIS A 18 20.72 1.51 -1.09
N ILE A 19 19.79 1.64 -2.04
CA ILE A 19 18.68 0.71 -2.24
C ILE A 19 18.58 0.39 -3.72
N SER A 20 18.50 -0.89 -4.07
CA SER A 20 18.40 -1.35 -5.45
C SER A 20 17.01 -1.13 -6.04
N GLU A 21 16.93 -0.99 -7.36
CA GLU A 21 15.65 -0.97 -8.09
C GLU A 21 14.84 -2.25 -7.85
N GLU A 22 15.50 -3.42 -7.86
CA GLU A 22 14.89 -4.71 -7.54
C GLU A 22 14.20 -4.68 -6.16
N THR A 23 14.82 -4.07 -5.15
CA THR A 23 14.21 -3.90 -3.82
C THR A 23 12.89 -3.15 -3.91
N PHE A 24 12.80 -2.09 -4.72
CA PHE A 24 11.54 -1.38 -4.96
C PHE A 24 10.52 -2.21 -5.73
N GLU A 25 10.94 -3.02 -6.71
CA GLU A 25 10.03 -3.91 -7.43
C GLU A 25 9.34 -4.92 -6.50
N TYR A 26 10.09 -5.50 -5.56
CA TYR A 26 9.50 -6.39 -4.55
C TYR A 26 8.73 -5.61 -3.48
N HIS A 27 9.34 -4.62 -2.84
CA HIS A 27 8.75 -3.94 -1.69
C HIS A 27 7.50 -3.12 -2.07
N TYR A 28 7.62 -2.23 -3.05
CA TYR A 28 6.50 -1.43 -3.53
C TYR A 28 5.59 -2.23 -4.47
N GLY A 29 6.19 -2.86 -5.49
CA GLY A 29 5.44 -3.49 -6.58
C GLY A 29 4.72 -4.80 -6.19
N LYS A 30 5.21 -5.53 -5.18
CA LYS A 30 4.57 -6.77 -4.70
C LYS A 30 4.03 -6.64 -3.29
N HIS A 31 4.87 -6.36 -2.30
CA HIS A 31 4.48 -6.41 -0.89
C HIS A 31 3.45 -5.34 -0.52
N HIS A 32 3.72 -4.06 -0.81
CA HIS A 32 2.78 -2.98 -0.51
C HIS A 32 1.48 -3.12 -1.33
N GLN A 33 1.59 -3.46 -2.63
CA GLN A 33 0.41 -3.76 -3.45
C GLN A 33 -0.45 -4.88 -2.85
N ALA A 34 0.16 -5.96 -2.35
CA ALA A 34 -0.57 -7.06 -1.71
C ALA A 34 -1.29 -6.60 -0.43
N TYR A 35 -0.68 -5.74 0.38
CA TYR A 35 -1.35 -5.18 1.56
C TYR A 35 -2.59 -4.36 1.19
N VAL A 36 -2.49 -3.48 0.19
CA VAL A 36 -3.63 -2.67 -0.28
C VAL A 36 -4.76 -3.56 -0.83
N THR A 37 -4.42 -4.52 -1.68
CA THR A 37 -5.40 -5.48 -2.22
C THR A 37 -6.11 -6.25 -1.11
N ASN A 38 -5.36 -6.76 -0.13
CA ASN A 38 -5.93 -7.54 0.97
C ASN A 38 -6.76 -6.67 1.91
N LEU A 39 -6.35 -5.44 2.19
CA LEU A 39 -7.15 -4.48 2.96
C LEU A 39 -8.52 -4.29 2.32
N ASN A 40 -8.57 -3.94 1.03
CA ASN A 40 -9.83 -3.72 0.31
C ASN A 40 -10.72 -4.98 0.32
N ASN A 41 -10.13 -6.18 0.16
CA ASN A 41 -10.87 -7.44 0.24
C ASN A 41 -11.47 -7.69 1.62
N LEU A 42 -10.75 -7.35 2.69
CA LEU A 42 -11.17 -7.61 4.07
C LEU A 42 -12.23 -6.63 4.57
N ILE A 43 -12.18 -5.36 4.14
CA ILE A 43 -13.10 -4.33 4.65
C ILE A 43 -14.42 -4.26 3.89
N LYS A 44 -14.52 -4.87 2.71
CA LYS A 44 -15.72 -4.84 1.87
C LYS A 44 -16.94 -5.40 2.60
N GLY A 45 -18.03 -4.65 2.65
CA GLY A 45 -19.28 -5.00 3.34
C GLY A 45 -19.22 -4.87 4.86
N THR A 46 -18.11 -4.37 5.41
CA THR A 46 -17.94 -4.19 6.86
C THR A 46 -18.15 -2.73 7.26
N GLU A 47 -18.19 -2.46 8.57
CA GLU A 47 -18.22 -1.09 9.09
C GLU A 47 -16.96 -0.26 8.74
N TYR A 48 -15.90 -0.91 8.27
CA TYR A 48 -14.64 -0.28 7.85
C TYR A 48 -14.64 0.17 6.39
N GLU A 49 -15.59 -0.30 5.57
CA GLU A 49 -15.56 -0.13 4.11
C GLU A 49 -15.39 1.33 3.68
N ASN A 50 -15.96 2.27 4.42
CA ASN A 50 -15.98 3.70 4.07
C ASN A 50 -15.17 4.58 5.01
N LEU A 51 -14.29 3.99 5.82
CA LEU A 51 -13.41 4.73 6.72
C LEU A 51 -12.10 5.11 6.03
N GLU A 52 -11.52 6.23 6.45
CA GLU A 52 -10.14 6.57 6.14
C GLU A 52 -9.17 5.54 6.76
N LEU A 53 -8.01 5.34 6.14
CA LEU A 53 -7.03 4.34 6.58
C LEU A 53 -6.65 4.51 8.06
N GLU A 54 -6.37 5.74 8.50
CA GLU A 54 -6.01 6.02 9.89
C GLU A 54 -7.16 5.73 10.86
N ALA A 55 -8.41 5.89 10.41
CA ALA A 55 -9.58 5.58 11.22
C ALA A 55 -9.75 4.06 11.36
N ILE A 56 -9.50 3.29 10.29
CA ILE A 56 -9.47 1.81 10.35
C ILE A 56 -8.41 1.36 11.36
N VAL A 57 -7.18 1.87 11.26
CA VAL A 57 -6.06 1.49 12.16
C VAL A 57 -6.35 1.81 13.63
N LYS A 58 -7.04 2.92 13.92
CA LYS A 58 -7.38 3.31 15.31
C LYS A 58 -8.55 2.50 15.89
N LYS A 59 -9.40 1.93 15.05
CA LYS A 59 -10.65 1.27 15.45
C LYS A 59 -10.53 -0.26 15.52
N ALA A 60 -9.62 -0.84 14.73
CA ALA A 60 -9.37 -2.28 14.67
C ALA A 60 -8.84 -2.86 15.99
#